data_AF-A0A8S2SFM1-F1
#
_entry.id   AF-A0A8S2SFM1-F1
#
_cell.length_a   1.000
_cell.length_b   1.000
_cell.length_c   1.000
_cell.angle_alpha   90.00
_cell.angle_beta   90.00
_cell.angle_gamma   90.00
#
_symmetry.space_group_name_H-M   'P 1'
#
loop_
_entity.id
_entity.type
_entity.pdbx_description
1 polymer ?
#
loop_
_entity_poly.entity_id
_entity_poly.type
_entity_poly.pdbx_seq_one_letter_code
_entity_poly.pdbx_strand_id
1 'polypeptide(L)' 'NIPAKAKWSQNGVTVAGGHGYGGATNQLTGPYGLFVDDDQTVVIADWGE' A
#
# COMPACT_ATOMS: atom_id res chain seq x y z
N ASN A 1 13.98 5.44 8.29
CA ASN A 1 13.91 6.92 8.39
C ASN A 1 13.40 7.51 7.09
N ILE A 2 12.12 7.91 7.04
CA ILE A 2 11.58 8.68 5.92
C ILE A 2 11.98 10.16 6.15
N PRO A 3 12.69 10.82 5.23
CA PRO A 3 13.10 12.19 5.43
C PRO A 3 11.88 13.11 5.54
N ALA A 4 11.93 14.09 6.45
CA ALA A 4 10.83 15.03 6.70
C ALA A 4 10.43 15.86 5.46
N LYS A 5 11.28 15.90 4.42
CA LYS A 5 11.02 16.57 3.14
C LYS A 5 10.77 15.60 1.99
N ALA A 6 10.53 14.32 2.26
CA ALA A 6 10.14 13.37 1.24
C ALA A 6 8.87 13.88 0.55
N LYS A 7 8.93 14.00 -0.79
CA LYS A 7 7.77 14.29 -1.62
C LYS A 7 7.40 13.04 -2.40
N TRP A 8 6.11 12.80 -2.54
CA TRP A 8 5.60 11.81 -3.46
C TRP A 8 6.08 12.12 -4.88
N SER A 9 6.57 11.11 -5.58
CA SER A 9 6.87 11.24 -7.01
C SER A 9 5.57 11.48 -7.76
N GLN A 10 5.52 12.54 -8.57
CA GLN A 10 4.36 12.83 -9.42
C GLN A 10 4.09 11.71 -10.45
N ASN A 11 5.10 10.87 -10.72
CA ASN A 11 4.99 9.72 -11.62
C ASN A 11 4.79 8.38 -10.87
N GLY A 12 4.46 8.42 -9.58
CA GLY A 12 4.12 7.21 -8.84
C GLY A 12 2.83 6.57 -9.36
N VAL A 13 2.76 5.24 -9.29
CA VAL A 13 1.53 4.49 -9.57
C VAL A 13 0.94 3.97 -8.27
N THR A 14 -0.39 3.92 -8.19
CA THR A 14 -1.07 3.24 -7.08
C THR A 14 -0.99 1.74 -7.33
N VAL A 15 -0.33 1.01 -6.43
CA VAL A 15 -0.14 -0.45 -6.56
C VAL A 15 -1.13 -1.28 -5.73
N ALA A 16 -1.80 -0.65 -4.76
CA ALA A 16 -2.84 -1.26 -3.94
C ALA A 16 -3.83 -0.18 -3.48
N GLY A 17 -5.12 -0.54 -3.36
CA GLY A 17 -6.19 0.37 -2.97
C GLY A 17 -6.59 1.40 -4.05
N GLY A 18 -7.33 2.43 -3.61
CA GLY A 18 -7.83 3.51 -4.47
C GLY A 18 -9.15 3.20 -5.21
N HIS A 19 -9.67 1.97 -5.12
CA HIS A 19 -10.89 1.53 -5.79
C HIS A 19 -12.02 1.12 -4.83
N GLY A 20 -12.05 1.74 -3.64
CA GLY A 20 -12.99 1.42 -2.58
C GLY A 20 -12.61 0.18 -1.77
N TYR A 21 -13.52 -0.17 -0.86
CA TYR A 21 -13.46 -1.34 0.02
C TYR A 21 -13.73 -2.64 -0.76
N GLY A 22 -12.99 -3.70 -0.48
CA GLY A 22 -13.17 -5.04 -1.06
C GLY A 22 -11.86 -5.83 -1.19
N GLY A 23 -11.97 -7.12 -1.55
CA GLY A 23 -10.85 -8.07 -1.63
C GLY A 23 -10.23 -8.23 -3.02
N ALA A 24 -10.54 -7.36 -3.97
CA ALA A 24 -9.86 -7.34 -5.26
C ALA A 24 -8.40 -6.86 -5.11
N THR A 25 -7.52 -7.20 -6.04
CA THR A 25 -6.08 -6.87 -5.99
C THR A 25 -5.77 -5.37 -5.97
N ASN A 26 -6.74 -4.52 -6.29
CA ASN A 26 -6.66 -3.06 -6.28
C ASN A 26 -7.60 -2.41 -5.26
N GLN A 27 -8.16 -3.19 -4.33
CA GLN A 27 -9.01 -2.73 -3.24
C GLN A 27 -8.32 -3.01 -1.91
N LEU A 28 -8.70 -2.25 -0.89
CA LEU A 28 -8.27 -2.45 0.48
C LEU A 28 -9.46 -2.20 1.39
N THR A 29 -9.67 -3.10 2.34
CA THR A 29 -10.85 -3.13 3.19
C THR A 29 -10.57 -2.46 4.53
N GLY A 30 -9.50 -2.90 5.18
CA GLY A 30 -8.96 -2.36 6.40
C GLY A 30 -7.46 -2.66 6.45
N PRO A 31 -6.58 -1.83 5.91
CA PRO A 31 -5.15 -2.09 6.04
C PRO A 31 -4.68 -1.72 7.46
N TYR A 32 -4.04 -2.66 8.17
CA TYR A 32 -3.48 -2.44 9.51
C TYR A 32 -1.96 -2.45 9.57
N GLY A 33 -1.31 -3.01 8.56
CA GLY A 33 0.14 -3.13 8.53
C GLY A 33 0.68 -3.17 7.11
N LEU A 34 1.93 -2.76 6.97
CA LEU A 34 2.70 -2.85 5.73
C LEU A 34 4.11 -3.32 6.05
N PHE A 35 4.60 -4.26 5.25
CA PHE A 35 5.95 -4.77 5.29
C PHE A 35 6.56 -4.74 3.89
N VAL A 36 7.87 -4.52 3.82
CA VAL A 36 8.65 -4.62 2.59
C VAL A 36 9.75 -5.64 2.84
N ASP A 37 9.79 -6.69 2.02
CA ASP A 37 10.83 -7.72 2.13
C ASP A 37 12.12 -7.34 1.39
N ASP A 38 13.12 -8.21 1.48
CA ASP A 38 14.43 -7.99 0.85
C ASP A 38 14.37 -8.00 -0.70
N ASP A 39 13.31 -8.60 -1.27
CA ASP A 39 13.04 -8.62 -2.72
C ASP A 39 12.24 -7.39 -3.18
N GLN A 40 12.04 -6.40 -2.31
CA GLN A 40 11.23 -5.19 -2.54
C GLN A 40 9.75 -5.47 -2.81
N THR A 41 9.24 -6.61 -2.32
CA THR A 41 7.81 -6.91 -2.35
C THR A 41 7.10 -6.13 -1.26
N VAL A 42 6.03 -5.42 -1.61
CA VAL A 42 5.16 -4.77 -0.64
C VAL A 42 4.04 -5.73 -0.24
N VAL A 43 3.97 -6.05 1.04
CA VAL A 43 2.90 -6.87 1.63
C VAL A 43 2.05 -5.99 2.54
N ILE A 44 0.73 -6.05 2.37
CA ILE A 44 -0.25 -5.31 3.17
C ILE A 44 -1.05 -6.31 3.99
N ALA A 45 -1.11 -6.10 5.31
CA ALA A 45 -2.02 -6.83 6.19
C ALA A 45 -3.39 -6.13 6.14
N ASP A 46 -4.29 -6.66 5.31
CA ASP A 46 -5.65 -6.16 5.11
C ASP A 46 -6.65 -7.01 5.91
N TRP A 47 -7.38 -6.39 6.83
CA TRP A 47 -8.40 -7.02 7.67
C TRP A 47 -9.79 -6.63 7.18
N GLY A 48 -10.76 -7.54 7.33
CA GLY A 48 -12.17 -7.26 7.07
C GLY A 48 -12.70 -7.83 5.75
N GLU A 49 -11.92 -8.69 5.09
CA GLU A 49 -12.43 -9.76 4.23
C GLU A 49 -12.58 -11.04 5.04
#